data_AF-A0A5N7MUA4-F1
#
_entry.id   AF-A0A5N7MUA4-F1
#
_cell.length_a   1.000
_cell.length_b   1.000
_cell.length_c   1.000
_cell.angle_alpha   90.00
_cell.angle_beta   90.00
_cell.angle_gamma   90.00
#
_symmetry.space_group_name_H-M   'P 1'
#
loop_
_entity.id
_entity.type
_entity.pdbx_description
1 polymer ?
#
loop_
_entity_poly.entity_id
_entity_poly.type
_entity_poly.pdbx_seq_one_letter_code
_entity_poly.pdbx_strand_id
1 'polypeptide(L)'
;LIVDNYATHKHPKVKAWLEKHPRFHLHFTPTSASWLNQVERFFALITQERIRRGAFTSVPDLESAIIDYLEHHNADPRPFVWTASASAILEKVARAKQALESQH
;
A
#
# COMPACT_ATOMS: atom_id res chain seq x y z
N LEU A 1 0.12 9.56 8.62
CA LEU A 1 -0.19 8.78 7.42
C LEU A 1 1.04 7.98 7.03
N ILE A 2 0.88 6.71 6.65
CA ILE A 2 1.95 5.87 6.11
C ILE A 2 1.75 5.82 4.60
N VAL A 3 2.77 6.17 3.81
CA VAL A 3 2.69 6.25 2.35
C VAL A 3 3.94 5.65 1.70
N ASP A 4 3.83 5.29 0.42
CA ASP A 4 4.99 4.86 -0.37
C ASP A 4 5.90 6.05 -0.72
N ASN A 5 7.00 5.78 -1.43
CA ASN A 5 7.97 6.78 -1.83
C ASN A 5 7.65 7.54 -3.13
N TYR A 6 6.44 7.39 -3.68
CA TYR A 6 6.09 7.91 -4.98
C TYR A 6 6.24 9.43 -5.07
N ALA A 7 6.68 9.92 -6.24
CA ALA A 7 7.12 11.30 -6.41
C ALA A 7 6.01 12.33 -6.16
N THR A 8 4.73 11.95 -6.35
CA THR A 8 3.58 12.83 -6.10
C THR A 8 3.49 13.26 -4.64
N HIS A 9 3.83 12.39 -3.68
CA HIS A 9 3.87 12.72 -2.25
C HIS A 9 4.93 13.79 -1.91
N LYS A 10 5.93 13.97 -2.78
CA LYS A 10 7.03 14.91 -2.59
C LYS A 10 6.89 16.18 -3.45
N HIS A 11 5.79 16.30 -4.21
CA HIS A 11 5.54 17.44 -5.08
C HIS A 11 5.44 18.75 -4.27
N PRO A 12 5.97 19.89 -4.76
CA PRO A 12 5.98 21.15 -4.01
C PRO A 12 4.60 21.59 -3.50
N LYS A 13 3.54 21.42 -4.30
CA LYS A 13 2.16 21.72 -3.88
C LYS A 13 1.69 20.87 -2.69
N VAL A 14 2.11 19.60 -2.63
CA VAL A 14 1.76 18.70 -1.51
C VAL A 14 2.52 19.12 -0.25
N LYS A 15 3.81 19.42 -0.37
CA LYS A 15 4.62 19.92 0.77
C LYS A 15 4.04 21.23 1.33
N ALA A 16 3.75 22.20 0.47
CA ALA A 16 3.15 23.47 0.88
C ALA A 16 1.76 23.30 1.53
N TRP A 17 1.00 22.29 1.11
CA TRP A 17 -0.26 21.95 1.76
C TRP A 17 -0.01 21.33 3.15
N LEU A 18 0.93 20.39 3.29
CA LEU A 18 1.25 19.76 4.58
C LEU A 18 1.78 20.76 5.61
N GLU A 19 2.57 21.74 5.19
CA GLU A 19 3.05 22.83 6.06
C GLU A 19 1.89 23.64 6.67
N LYS A 20 0.81 23.84 5.91
CA LYS A 20 -0.41 24.53 6.38
C LYS A 20 -1.32 23.63 7.23
N HIS A 21 -1.10 22.32 7.24
CA HIS A 21 -1.97 21.34 7.89
C HIS A 21 -1.16 20.41 8.82
N PRO A 22 -0.66 20.92 9.96
CA PRO A 22 0.28 20.20 10.83
C PRO A 22 -0.30 18.94 11.47
N ARG A 23 -1.62 18.73 11.42
CA ARG A 23 -2.27 17.48 11.86
C ARG A 23 -1.85 16.27 11.02
N PHE A 24 -1.36 16.47 9.80
CA PHE A 24 -0.99 15.40 8.88
C PHE A 24 0.54 15.25 8.82
N HIS A 25 1.05 14.17 9.42
CA HIS A 25 2.45 13.77 9.28
C HIS A 25 2.57 12.60 8.31
N LEU A 26 3.45 12.70 7.31
CA LEU A 26 3.75 11.59 6.41
C LEU A 26 4.94 10.77 6.93
N HIS A 27 4.76 9.46 7.05
CA HIS A 27 5.82 8.48 7.27
C HIS A 27 5.96 7.66 5.99
N PHE A 28 7.15 7.68 5.40
CA PHE A 28 7.43 6.96 4.17
C PHE A 28 7.88 5.53 4.46
N THR A 29 7.39 4.56 3.71
CA THR A 29 7.94 3.19 3.75
C THR A 29 9.41 3.21 3.28
N PRO A 30 10.26 2.27 3.69
CA PRO A 30 11.61 2.16 3.13
C PRO A 30 11.60 1.91 1.61
N THR A 31 12.66 2.32 0.91
CA THR A 31 12.84 1.97 -0.51
C THR A 31 12.81 0.45 -0.68
N SER A 32 12.15 -0.01 -1.74
CA SER A 32 11.95 -1.44 -2.05
C SER A 32 11.13 -2.21 -0.99
N ALA A 33 10.34 -1.50 -0.16
CA ALA A 33 9.44 -2.11 0.83
C ALA A 33 7.95 -1.87 0.50
N SER A 34 7.56 -1.99 -0.78
CA SER A 34 6.15 -1.87 -1.21
C SER A 34 5.23 -2.88 -0.51
N TRP A 35 5.77 -4.02 -0.10
CA TRP A 35 5.04 -5.03 0.68
C TRP A 35 4.50 -4.50 2.03
N LEU A 36 5.06 -3.42 2.58
CA LEU A 36 4.55 -2.75 3.79
C LEU A 36 3.33 -1.84 3.50
N ASN A 37 3.09 -1.49 2.25
CA ASN A 37 2.02 -0.59 1.86
C ASN A 37 0.67 -1.32 1.83
N GLN A 38 -0.12 -1.15 2.89
CA GLN A 38 -1.42 -1.84 3.02
C GLN A 38 -2.43 -1.45 1.96
N VAL A 39 -2.37 -0.23 1.42
CA VAL A 39 -3.30 0.20 0.35
C VAL A 39 -3.07 -0.61 -0.94
N GLU A 40 -1.81 -0.96 -1.24
CA GLU A 40 -1.49 -1.82 -2.39
C GLU A 40 -2.03 -3.24 -2.19
N ARG A 41 -1.97 -3.76 -0.95
CA ARG A 41 -2.59 -5.06 -0.62
C ARG A 41 -4.11 -5.01 -0.81
N PHE A 42 -4.75 -3.92 -0.40
CA PHE A 42 -6.17 -3.72 -0.62
C PHE A 42 -6.52 -3.66 -2.11
N PHE A 43 -5.73 -2.94 -2.93
CA PHE A 43 -5.91 -2.89 -4.38
C PHE A 43 -5.78 -4.26 -5.04
N ALA A 44 -4.85 -5.10 -4.59
CA ALA A 44 -4.75 -6.48 -5.05
C ALA A 44 -6.02 -7.29 -4.74
N LEU A 45 -6.59 -7.11 -3.53
CA LEU A 45 -7.79 -7.81 -3.08
C LEU A 45 -9.01 -7.46 -3.94
N ILE A 46 -9.36 -6.19 -4.06
CA ILE A 46 -10.49 -5.75 -4.91
C ILE A 46 -10.29 -6.15 -6.38
N THR A 47 -9.04 -6.15 -6.86
CA THR A 47 -8.71 -6.61 -8.20
C THR A 47 -9.06 -8.08 -8.39
N GLN A 48 -8.69 -8.94 -7.44
CA GLN A 48 -8.92 -10.38 -7.50
C GLN A 48 -10.37 -10.77 -7.27
N GLU A 49 -11.05 -10.09 -6.35
CA GLU A 49 -12.39 -10.47 -5.88
C GLU A 49 -13.52 -9.84 -6.70
N ARG A 50 -13.34 -8.59 -7.16
CA ARG A 50 -14.38 -7.85 -7.88
C ARG A 50 -14.03 -7.57 -9.33
N ILE A 51 -12.87 -6.95 -9.59
CA ILE A 51 -12.57 -6.40 -10.92
C ILE A 51 -12.33 -7.51 -11.95
N ARG A 52 -11.46 -8.48 -11.66
CA ARG A 52 -11.14 -9.57 -12.60
C ARG A 52 -12.28 -10.58 -12.80
N ARG A 53 -13.28 -10.57 -11.91
CA ARG A 53 -14.45 -11.47 -11.96
C ARG A 53 -15.69 -10.81 -12.57
N GLY A 54 -15.66 -9.49 -12.74
CA GLY A 54 -16.74 -8.73 -13.34
C GLY A 54 -16.55 -8.56 -14.85
N ALA A 55 -17.67 -8.39 -15.55
CA ALA A 55 -17.69 -7.83 -16.89
C ALA A 55 -18.46 -6.50 -16.80
N PHE A 56 -17.84 -5.41 -17.22
CA PHE A 56 -18.40 -4.06 -17.09
C PHE A 56 -18.64 -3.48 -18.47
N THR A 57 -19.82 -2.90 -18.70
CA THR A 57 -20.19 -2.35 -20.02
C THR A 57 -19.89 -0.86 -20.13
N SER A 58 -19.51 -0.20 -19.03
CA SER A 58 -19.21 1.23 -18.98
C SER A 58 -18.35 1.58 -17.76
N VAL A 59 -17.79 2.80 -17.75
CA VAL A 59 -17.07 3.32 -16.56
C VAL A 59 -17.99 3.47 -15.34
N PRO A 60 -19.20 4.05 -15.44
CA PRO A 60 -20.12 4.13 -14.30
C PRO A 60 -20.48 2.77 -13.69
N ASP A 61 -20.59 1.72 -14.52
CA ASP A 61 -20.84 0.35 -14.08
C ASP A 61 -19.66 -0.20 -13.24
N LEU A 62 -18.42 0.02 -13.70
CA LEU A 62 -17.22 -0.30 -12.93
C LEU A 62 -17.14 0.51 -11.63
N GLU A 63 -17.47 1.80 -11.66
CA GLU A 63 -17.47 2.66 -10.46
C GLU A 63 -18.48 2.15 -9.43
N SER A 64 -19.72 1.87 -9.84
CA SER A 64 -20.74 1.29 -8.95
C SER A 64 -20.26 -0.03 -8.35
N ALA A 65 -19.66 -0.90 -9.17
CA ALA A 65 -19.13 -2.17 -8.70
C ALA A 65 -17.99 -2.04 -7.68
N ILE A 66 -17.18 -0.98 -7.77
CA ILE A 66 -16.12 -0.66 -6.80
C ILE A 66 -16.75 -0.12 -5.51
N ILE A 67 -17.72 0.79 -5.59
CA ILE A 67 -18.42 1.34 -4.43
C ILE A 67 -19.13 0.23 -3.65
N ASP A 68 -19.90 -0.63 -4.33
CA ASP A 68 -20.58 -1.76 -3.68
C ASP A 68 -19.59 -2.65 -2.94
N TYR A 69 -18.43 -2.96 -3.55
CA TYR A 69 -17.39 -3.75 -2.90
C TYR A 69 -16.82 -3.06 -1.66
N LEU A 70 -16.60 -1.74 -1.72
CA LEU A 70 -16.11 -0.95 -0.59
C LEU A 70 -17.13 -0.95 0.56
N GLU A 71 -18.42 -0.78 0.27
CA GLU A 71 -19.49 -0.80 1.28
C GLU A 71 -19.55 -2.14 2.01
N HIS A 72 -19.52 -3.26 1.26
CA HIS A 72 -19.50 -4.60 1.84
C HIS A 72 -18.23 -4.86 2.65
N HIS A 73 -17.06 -4.47 2.15
CA HIS A 73 -15.80 -4.64 2.86
C HIS A 73 -15.74 -3.82 4.15
N ASN A 74 -16.29 -2.60 4.14
CA ASN A 74 -16.29 -1.71 5.30
C ASN A 74 -17.34 -2.10 6.36
N ALA A 75 -18.36 -2.88 6.00
CA ALA A 75 -19.36 -3.38 6.95
C ALA A 75 -18.80 -4.42 7.93
N ASP A 76 -17.82 -5.24 7.50
CA ASP A 76 -17.07 -6.19 8.33
C ASP A 76 -15.56 -6.14 7.97
N PRO A 77 -14.85 -5.07 8.38
CA PRO A 77 -13.48 -4.85 7.95
C PRO A 77 -12.54 -5.84 8.65
N ARG A 78 -11.76 -6.58 7.85
CA ARG A 78 -10.75 -7.50 8.36
C ARG A 78 -9.37 -6.87 8.30
N PRO A 79 -8.68 -6.69 9.45
CA PRO A 79 -7.36 -6.09 9.44
C PRO A 79 -6.36 -7.00 8.71
N PHE A 80 -5.44 -6.39 7.97
CA PHE A 80 -4.32 -7.12 7.40
C PHE A 80 -3.35 -7.54 8.52
N VAL A 81 -3.22 -8.85 8.72
CA VAL A 81 -2.28 -9.40 9.69
C VAL A 81 -0.92 -9.60 9.01
N TRP A 82 0.14 -9.07 9.63
CA TRP A 82 1.51 -9.38 9.27
C TRP A 82 1.90 -10.73 9.85
N THR A 83 2.31 -11.66 9.00
CA THR A 83 2.72 -13.01 9.42
C THR A 83 4.22 -13.12 9.67
N ALA A 84 5.02 -12.22 9.10
CA ALA A 84 6.45 -12.16 9.32
C ALA A 84 6.78 -11.28 10.54
N SER A 85 7.59 -11.80 11.47
CA SER A 85 8.10 -11.01 12.59
C SER A 85 9.18 -10.03 12.13
N ALA A 86 9.31 -8.91 12.84
CA ALA A 86 10.38 -7.94 12.59
C ALA A 86 11.77 -8.58 12.68
N SER A 87 12.00 -9.47 13.66
CA SER A 87 13.25 -10.21 13.80
C SER A 87 13.57 -11.06 12.57
N ALA A 88 12.60 -11.84 12.08
CA ALA A 88 12.78 -12.67 10.90
C ALA A 88 13.10 -11.85 9.64
N ILE A 89 12.48 -10.66 9.51
CA ILE A 89 12.76 -9.73 8.42
C ILE A 89 14.20 -9.18 8.53
N LEU A 90 14.59 -8.70 9.71
CA LEU A 90 15.92 -8.12 9.93
C LEU A 90 17.04 -9.15 9.71
N GLU A 91 16.85 -10.38 10.17
CA GLU A 91 17.79 -11.48 9.91
C GLU A 91 17.91 -11.79 8.41
N LYS A 92 16.78 -11.82 7.69
CA LYS A 92 16.78 -12.04 6.23
C LYS A 92 17.53 -10.93 5.50
N VAL A 93 17.34 -9.67 5.92
CA VAL A 93 18.08 -8.51 5.37
C VAL A 93 19.58 -8.62 5.66
N ALA A 94 19.96 -9.00 6.88
CA ALA A 94 21.36 -9.18 7.25
C ALA A 94 22.05 -10.26 6.41
N ARG A 95 21.40 -11.42 6.24
CA ARG A 95 21.90 -12.51 5.38
C ARG A 95 22.06 -12.06 3.92
N ALA A 96 21.10 -11.30 3.39
CA ALA A 96 21.17 -10.78 2.03
C ALA A 96 22.33 -9.80 1.84
N LYS A 97 22.60 -8.93 2.83
CA LYS A 97 23.76 -8.02 2.80
C LYS A 97 25.09 -8.77 2.81
N GLN A 98 25.26 -9.75 3.70
CA GLN A 98 26.47 -10.56 3.76
C GLN A 98 26.75 -11.29 2.45
N ALA A 99 25.72 -11.88 1.83
CA ALA A 99 25.87 -12.56 0.54
C ALA A 99 26.33 -11.59 -0.57
N LEU A 100 25.80 -10.36 -0.59
CA LEU A 100 26.20 -9.34 -1.56
C LEU A 100 27.66 -8.89 -1.36
N GLU A 101 28.09 -8.73 -0.10
CA GLU A 101 29.46 -8.35 0.24
C GLU A 101 30.47 -9.45 -0.07
N SER A 102 30.10 -10.74 0.08
CA SER A 102 30.97 -11.88 -0.24
C SER A 102 31.17 -12.18 -1.73
N GLN A 103 30.43 -11.50 -2.60
CA GLN A 103 30.57 -11.60 -4.06
C GLN A 103 31.60 -10.64 -4.66
N HIS A 104 32.25 -9.83 -3.81
CA HIS A 104 33.38 -8.95 -4.13
C HIS A 104 34.65 -9.47 -3.46
#